data_AF-A0AA95J6R5-F1
#
_entry.id   AF-A0AA95J6R5-F1
#
_cell.length_a   1.000
_cell.length_b   1.000
_cell.length_c   1.000
_cell.angle_alpha   90.00
_cell.angle_beta   90.00
_cell.angle_gamma   90.00
#
_symmetry.space_group_name_H-M   'P 1'
#
loop_
_entity.id
_entity.type
_entity.pdbx_description
1 polymer ?
#
loop_
_entity_poly.entity_id
_entity_poly.type
_entity_poly.pdbx_seq_one_letter_code
_entity_poly.pdbx_strand_id
1 'polypeptide(L)' 'MIYVGPTAEDAAERVRAAIGSRGDGVFTVSQLEHGVVCRYLGPRVSEGKALFVRAWDALRTSCQGKAANAPRIWAT' A
#
# COMPACT_ATOMS: atom_id res chain seq x y z
N MET A 1 -4.63 -4.20 -3.77
CA MET A 1 -5.29 -3.07 -3.10
C MET A 1 -5.24 -1.86 -4.02
N ILE A 2 -6.33 -1.10 -4.11
CA ILE A 2 -6.40 0.12 -4.92
C ILE A 2 -6.77 1.29 -4.00
N TYR A 3 -6.01 2.37 -4.07
CA TYR A 3 -6.33 3.66 -3.48
C TYR A 3 -6.82 4.60 -4.57
N VAL A 4 -7.96 5.25 -4.35
CA VAL A 4 -8.55 6.22 -5.29
C VAL A 4 -8.80 7.52 -4.53
N GLY A 5 -8.42 8.63 -5.14
CA GLY A 5 -8.58 9.98 -4.57
C GLY A 5 -7.38 10.87 -4.87
N PRO A 6 -7.32 12.06 -4.24
CA PRO A 6 -6.14 12.92 -4.32
C PRO A 6 -4.90 12.12 -3.91
N THR A 7 -3.89 12.12 -4.78
CA THR A 7 -2.62 11.42 -4.58
C THR A 7 -1.50 12.44 -4.49
N ALA A 8 -0.56 12.23 -3.55
CA ALA A 8 0.71 12.93 -3.59
C ALA A 8 1.49 12.49 -4.84
N GLU A 9 2.27 13.39 -5.45
CA GLU A 9 3.05 13.09 -6.65
C GLU A 9 4.02 11.91 -6.46
N ASP A 10 4.54 11.75 -5.26
CA ASP A 10 5.49 10.70 -4.86
C ASP A 10 4.84 9.53 -4.11
N ALA A 11 3.50 9.41 -4.12
CA ALA A 11 2.78 8.44 -3.30
C ALA A 11 3.25 6.99 -3.53
N ALA A 12 3.44 6.58 -4.79
CA ALA A 12 3.94 5.23 -5.08
C ALA A 12 5.37 5.01 -4.56
N GLU A 13 6.23 6.02 -4.61
CA GLU A 13 7.60 5.92 -4.10
C GLU A 13 7.62 5.81 -2.57
N ARG A 14 6.78 6.59 -1.89
CA ARG A 14 6.60 6.47 -0.42
C ARG A 14 6.11 5.09 -0.01
N VAL A 15 5.22 4.49 -0.79
CA VAL A 15 4.80 3.10 -0.54
C VAL A 15 5.97 2.15 -0.74
N ARG A 16 6.74 2.25 -1.84
CA ARG A 16 7.93 1.39 -2.06
C ARG A 16 8.93 1.52 -0.92
N ALA A 17 9.22 2.74 -0.47
CA ALA A 17 10.09 3.00 0.67
C ALA A 17 9.57 2.35 1.97
N ALA A 18 8.26 2.44 2.24
CA ALA A 18 7.64 1.84 3.42
C ALA A 18 7.63 0.29 3.38
N ILE A 19 7.57 -0.29 2.18
CA ILE A 19 7.67 -1.74 1.98
C ILE A 19 9.11 -2.22 2.13
N GLY A 20 10.06 -1.53 1.51
CA GLY A 20 11.47 -1.89 1.48
C GLY A 20 11.71 -3.30 0.92
N SER A 21 12.76 -3.96 1.38
CA SER A 21 13.14 -5.30 0.91
C SER A 21 12.13 -6.41 1.24
N ARG A 22 11.13 -6.13 2.09
CA ARG A 22 10.06 -7.10 2.39
C ARG A 22 9.15 -7.39 1.20
N GLY A 23 9.16 -6.52 0.19
CA GLY A 23 8.36 -6.68 -1.03
C GLY A 23 9.12 -7.25 -2.21
N ASP A 24 10.41 -7.56 -2.06
CA ASP A 24 11.27 -7.90 -3.19
C ASP A 24 10.74 -9.12 -3.96
N GLY A 25 10.56 -8.94 -5.27
CA GLY A 25 10.04 -9.98 -6.17
C GLY A 25 8.54 -10.32 -6.01
N VAL A 26 7.87 -9.83 -4.98
CA VAL A 26 6.48 -10.23 -4.65
C VAL A 26 5.50 -9.08 -4.53
N PHE A 27 5.95 -7.83 -4.39
CA PHE A 27 5.08 -6.66 -4.21
C PHE A 27 5.40 -5.56 -5.21
N THR A 28 4.40 -5.08 -5.94
CA THR A 28 4.56 -4.00 -6.91
C THR A 28 3.55 -2.89 -6.67
N VAL A 29 3.99 -1.66 -6.89
CA VAL A 29 3.18 -0.44 -6.80
C VAL A 29 3.18 0.24 -8.17
N SER A 30 2.03 0.76 -8.61
CA SER A 30 1.91 1.64 -9.77
C SER A 30 1.10 2.86 -9.39
N GLN A 31 1.56 4.04 -9.80
CA GLN A 31 0.78 5.27 -9.72
C GLN A 31 0.04 5.47 -11.04
N LEU A 32 -1.23 5.83 -10.94
CA LEU A 32 -2.11 6.23 -12.03
C LEU A 32 -2.54 7.68 -11.78
N GLU A 33 -3.18 8.30 -12.76
CA GLU A 33 -3.64 9.70 -12.68
C GLU A 33 -4.53 9.98 -11.44
N HIS A 34 -5.37 9.01 -11.05
CA HIS A 34 -6.34 9.18 -9.96
C HIS A 34 -6.20 8.17 -8.83
N GLY A 35 -5.02 7.54 -8.70
CA GLY A 35 -4.86 6.53 -7.67
C GLY A 35 -3.54 5.78 -7.67
N VAL A 36 -3.43 4.87 -6.70
CA VAL A 36 -2.28 3.97 -6.54
C VAL A 36 -2.77 2.53 -6.50
N VAL A 37 -2.13 1.67 -7.28
CA VAL A 37 -2.40 0.24 -7.33
C VAL A 37 -1.25 -0.51 -6.68
N CYS A 38 -1.56 -1.28 -5.63
CA CYS A 38 -0.64 -2.20 -4.98
C CYS A 38 -1.02 -3.64 -5.32
N ARG A 39 -0.06 -4.44 -5.79
CA ARG A 39 -0.24 -5.86 -6.16
C ARG A 39 0.74 -6.71 -5.38
N TYR A 40 0.28 -7.87 -4.94
CA TYR A 40 1.09 -8.90 -4.27
C TYR A 40 0.95 -10.22 -5.02
N LEU A 41 2.08 -10.88 -5.28
CA LEU A 41 2.20 -12.18 -5.96
C LEU A 41 3.13 -13.11 -5.16
N GLY A 42 2.93 -13.18 -3.84
CA GLY A 42 3.64 -14.14 -3.00
C GLY A 42 2.73 -15.29 -2.55
N PRO A 43 3.31 -16.39 -2.05
CA PRO A 43 2.59 -17.61 -1.73
C PRO A 43 1.84 -17.56 -0.39
N ARG A 44 2.02 -16.49 0.41
CA ARG A 44 1.52 -16.43 1.79
C ARG A 44 0.54 -15.26 1.96
N VAL A 45 -0.73 -15.58 2.21
CA VAL A 45 -1.78 -14.57 2.44
C VAL A 45 -1.43 -13.66 3.62
N SER A 46 -0.86 -14.20 4.71
CA SER A 46 -0.47 -13.42 5.89
C SER A 46 0.60 -12.36 5.59
N GLU A 47 1.57 -12.71 4.76
CA GLU A 47 2.60 -11.77 4.28
C GLU A 47 1.97 -10.69 3.38
N GLY A 48 1.13 -11.10 2.41
CA GLY A 48 0.40 -10.16 1.56
C GLY A 48 -0.45 -9.17 2.37
N LYS A 49 -1.16 -9.64 3.40
CA LYS A 49 -1.91 -8.80 4.35
C LYS A 49 -0.97 -7.82 5.06
N ALA A 50 0.15 -8.28 5.60
CA ALA A 50 1.11 -7.42 6.30
C ALA A 50 1.69 -6.32 5.38
N LEU A 51 1.98 -6.64 4.12
CA LEU A 51 2.45 -5.68 3.13
C LEU A 51 1.35 -4.67 2.75
N PHE A 52 0.11 -5.11 2.56
CA PHE A 52 -1.00 -4.19 2.30
C PHE A 52 -1.30 -3.27 3.48
N VAL A 53 -1.15 -3.73 4.74
CA VAL A 53 -1.26 -2.89 5.93
C VAL A 53 -0.24 -1.76 5.90
N ARG A 54 1.02 -2.09 5.61
CA ARG A 54 2.10 -1.08 5.50
C ARG A 54 1.84 -0.09 4.37
N ALA A 55 1.44 -0.58 3.20
CA ALA A 55 1.10 0.28 2.07
C ALA A 55 -0.09 1.20 2.40
N TRP A 56 -1.08 0.71 3.14
CA TRP A 56 -2.25 1.51 3.53
C TRP A 56 -1.89 2.64 4.49
N ASP A 57 -1.01 2.38 5.45
CA ASP A 57 -0.50 3.40 6.36
C ASP A 57 0.30 4.49 5.63
N ALA A 58 1.18 4.08 4.72
CA ALA A 58 1.93 5.02 3.88
C ALA A 58 0.99 5.91 3.04
N LEU A 59 0.00 5.32 2.36
CA LEU A 59 -0.94 6.06 1.51
C LEU A 59 -1.83 7.01 2.30
N ARG A 60 -2.32 6.63 3.49
CA ARG A 60 -3.12 7.54 4.30
C ARG A 60 -2.30 8.67 4.89
N THR A 61 -1.09 8.39 5.31
CA THR A 61 -0.19 9.41 5.85
C THR A 61 0.20 10.40 4.76
N SER A 62 0.61 9.93 3.58
CA SER A 62 1.06 10.81 2.49
C SER A 62 -0.07 11.55 1.78
N CYS A 63 -1.22 10.91 1.54
CA CYS A 63 -2.30 11.51 0.75
C CYS A 63 -3.41 12.16 1.60
N GLN A 64 -3.56 11.79 2.87
CA GLN A 64 -4.63 12.31 3.74
C GLN A 64 -4.11 12.97 5.02
N GLY A 65 -2.81 12.90 5.31
CA GLY A 65 -2.24 13.40 6.57
C GLY A 65 -2.78 12.71 7.81
N LYS A 66 -3.25 11.45 7.69
CA LYS A 66 -3.89 10.69 8.77
C LYS A 66 -3.26 9.31 8.89
N ALA A 67 -3.10 8.82 10.12
CA ALA A 67 -2.71 7.45 10.36
C ALA A 67 -3.72 6.45 9.75
N ALA A 68 -3.25 5.24 9.45
CA ALA A 68 -4.16 4.17 9.05
C ALA A 68 -4.94 3.58 10.21
N ASN A 69 -6.25 3.48 10.00
CA ASN A 69 -7.10 2.56 10.74
C ASN A 69 -7.20 1.26 9.93
N ALA A 70 -7.03 0.13 10.61
CA ALA A 70 -7.15 -1.18 9.98
C ALA A 70 -8.56 -1.36 9.40
N PRO A 71 -8.69 -1.67 8.09
CA PRO A 71 -9.96 -2.07 7.49
C PRO A 71 -10.57 -3.26 8.23
N ARG A 72 -11.89 -3.22 8.50
CA ARG A 72 -12.61 -4.30 9.19
C ARG A 72 -12.49 -5.65 8.46
N ILE A 73 -12.34 -5.63 7.13
CA ILE A 73 -12.13 -6.82 6.30
C ILE A 73 -10.81 -7.56 6.59
N TRP A 74 -9.88 -6.96 7.34
CA TRP A 74 -8.63 -7.62 7.75
C TRP A 74 -8.71 -8.29 9.12
N ALA A 75 -9.83 -8.16 9.84
CA ALA A 75 -10.05 -8.81 11.14
C ALA A 75 -10.55 -10.27 11.03
N THR A 76 -10.67 -10.80 9.82
CA THR A 76 -10.99 -12.21 9.51
C THR A 76 -9.75 -12.95 9.05
#